data_AF-A0A843JDC0-F1
#
_entry.id   AF-A0A843JDC0-F1
#
_cell.length_a   1.000
_cell.length_b   1.000
_cell.length_c   1.000
_cell.angle_alpha   90.00
_cell.angle_beta   90.00
_cell.angle_gamma   90.00
#
_symmetry.space_group_name_H-M   'P 1'
#
loop_
_entity.id
_entity.type
_entity.pdbx_description
1 polymer ?
#
loop_
_entity_poly.entity_id
_entity_poly.type
_entity_poly.pdbx_seq_one_letter_code
_entity_poly.pdbx_strand_id
1 'polypeptide(L)'
;MINLAIAGKPNCGKSTFFAAATMAPAEIANYPFTTIDANNGVAYVRVECACKSLGIENCPACQDGVRFIPIGLIDVAGLVEGAHTGRGLGNKFLDNLREADAIIHILDASGSTDAEGNPVEKGSHNPKQDIGFIESEMKMWVYGLIEKNWNKIQRSSQQKNYSIEDAVADQLAGLQITVNHVEEAVRITGINLKTCNEEELINFCGVLVQHAKPFIVIGNKADFAPAELLEELKKEDIKFTCAAGELALKKAAESGLINYIAGDGDFTINAPEKLTAP
;
A
#
# COMPACT_ATOMS: atom_id res chain seq x y z
N MET A 1 -5.89 10.94 -10.43
CA MET A 1 -5.30 11.13 -9.09
C MET A 1 -4.75 9.77 -8.71
N ILE A 2 -3.50 9.69 -8.29
CA ILE A 2 -2.89 8.41 -7.91
C ILE A 2 -3.53 7.95 -6.59
N ASN A 3 -3.99 6.71 -6.54
CA ASN A 3 -4.56 6.08 -5.35
C ASN A 3 -3.60 5.03 -4.81
N LEU A 4 -3.24 5.15 -3.54
CA LEU A 4 -2.42 4.17 -2.83
C LEU A 4 -3.29 3.37 -1.87
N ALA A 5 -3.20 2.05 -1.90
CA ALA A 5 -3.86 1.21 -0.90
C ALA A 5 -2.90 0.88 0.24
N ILE A 6 -3.36 1.00 1.47
CA ILE A 6 -2.64 0.52 2.64
C ILE A 6 -3.20 -0.85 3.00
N ALA A 7 -2.31 -1.84 3.00
CA ALA A 7 -2.64 -3.21 3.28
C ALA A 7 -1.66 -3.81 4.29
N GLY A 8 -2.11 -4.78 5.07
CA GLY A 8 -1.32 -5.40 6.12
C GLY A 8 -2.19 -6.24 7.04
N LYS A 9 -1.53 -6.96 7.95
CA LYS A 9 -2.19 -7.79 8.96
C LYS A 9 -2.95 -6.92 9.98
N PRO A 10 -3.94 -7.47 10.70
CA PRO A 10 -4.48 -6.81 11.88
C PRO A 10 -3.37 -6.40 12.85
N ASN A 11 -3.54 -5.28 13.56
CA ASN A 11 -2.63 -4.79 14.61
C ASN A 11 -1.18 -4.44 14.20
N CYS A 12 -0.82 -4.47 12.91
CA CYS A 12 0.48 -3.97 12.42
C CYS A 12 0.61 -2.43 12.47
N GLY A 13 -0.47 -1.73 12.86
CA GLY A 13 -0.53 -0.26 12.93
C GLY A 13 -0.99 0.40 11.63
N LYS A 14 -1.65 -0.35 10.74
CA LYS A 14 -2.25 0.11 9.49
C LYS A 14 -3.15 1.35 9.64
N SER A 15 -4.15 1.31 10.52
CA SER A 15 -5.07 2.44 10.74
C SER A 15 -4.38 3.64 11.40
N THR A 16 -3.36 3.40 12.24
CA THR A 16 -2.51 4.47 12.79
C THR A 16 -1.68 5.11 11.68
N PHE A 17 -1.12 4.34 10.76
CA PHE A 17 -0.40 4.84 9.59
C PHE A 17 -1.32 5.64 8.67
N PHE A 18 -2.52 5.15 8.39
CA PHE A 18 -3.53 5.89 7.62
C PHE A 18 -3.87 7.23 8.29
N ALA A 19 -4.11 7.24 9.60
CA ALA A 19 -4.39 8.47 10.35
C ALA A 19 -3.20 9.42 10.42
N ALA A 20 -1.96 8.91 10.45
CA ALA A 20 -0.76 9.72 10.42
C ALA A 20 -0.52 10.34 9.03
N ALA A 21 -0.76 9.57 7.96
CA ALA A 21 -0.58 10.01 6.58
C ALA A 21 -1.67 11.00 6.13
N THR A 22 -2.90 10.83 6.62
CA THR A 22 -4.00 11.76 6.37
C THR A 22 -3.92 12.95 7.34
N MET A 23 -4.02 14.18 6.86
CA MET A 23 -3.99 15.39 7.72
C MET A 23 -5.36 15.61 8.41
N ALA A 24 -5.79 14.71 9.28
CA ALA A 24 -7.13 14.60 9.91
C ALA A 24 -7.96 15.91 10.09
N PRO A 25 -9.32 15.85 10.07
CA PRO A 25 -10.19 14.69 9.88
C PRO A 25 -10.41 14.43 8.39
N ALA A 26 -11.04 13.31 8.04
CA ALA A 26 -11.75 13.26 6.78
C ALA A 26 -12.74 14.44 6.76
N GLU A 27 -12.38 15.56 6.12
CA GLU A 27 -13.39 16.27 5.38
C GLU A 27 -13.90 15.23 4.40
N ILE A 28 -15.08 14.70 4.74
CA ILE A 28 -16.01 14.06 3.83
C ILE A 28 -16.33 15.16 2.80
N ALA A 29 -15.36 15.47 1.95
CA ALA A 29 -15.63 16.12 0.71
C ALA A 29 -16.56 15.13 0.01
N ASN A 30 -17.84 15.50 -0.05
CA ASN A 30 -18.86 14.81 -0.81
C ASN A 30 -18.44 14.90 -2.28
N TYR A 31 -17.47 14.09 -2.69
CA TYR A 31 -17.24 13.78 -4.08
C TYR A 31 -18.42 12.91 -4.48
N PRO A 32 -19.29 13.35 -5.40
CA PRO A 32 -20.61 12.74 -5.65
C PRO A 32 -20.55 11.34 -6.30
N PHE A 33 -19.41 10.65 -6.21
CA PHE A 33 -19.15 9.34 -6.80
C PHE A 33 -18.43 8.36 -5.86
N THR A 34 -18.16 8.71 -4.60
CA THR A 34 -17.48 7.78 -3.68
C THR A 34 -18.48 6.89 -2.94
N THR A 35 -18.49 5.61 -3.28
CA THR A 35 -19.23 4.55 -2.57
C THR A 35 -18.76 4.45 -1.13
N ILE A 36 -19.70 4.38 -0.18
CA ILE A 36 -19.43 4.15 1.24
C ILE A 36 -19.03 2.68 1.42
N ASP A 37 -17.75 2.30 1.33
CA ASP A 37 -17.26 0.97 1.78
C ASP A 37 -15.72 0.77 1.91
N ALA A 38 -14.92 1.84 1.92
CA ALA A 38 -13.53 1.83 2.40
C ALA A 38 -13.21 3.19 3.04
N ASN A 39 -12.33 3.25 4.05
CA ASN A 39 -11.88 4.54 4.55
C ASN A 39 -10.94 5.15 3.49
N ASN A 40 -11.52 5.94 2.59
CA ASN A 40 -10.79 6.74 1.63
C ASN A 40 -10.36 8.05 2.31
N GLY A 41 -9.08 8.37 2.17
CA GLY A 41 -8.47 9.58 2.70
C GLY A 41 -7.62 10.26 1.65
N VAL A 42 -7.21 11.48 1.95
CA VAL A 42 -6.23 12.22 1.14
C VAL A 42 -4.96 12.35 1.96
N ALA A 43 -3.88 11.82 1.42
CA ALA A 43 -2.53 12.06 1.92
C ALA A 43 -1.82 13.05 0.99
N TYR A 44 -0.63 13.49 1.39
CA TYR A 44 0.10 14.49 0.66
C TYR A 44 1.56 14.11 0.47
N VAL A 45 2.04 14.24 -0.77
CA VAL A 45 3.46 14.12 -1.10
C VAL A 45 4.11 15.49 -0.96
N ARG A 46 5.22 15.53 -0.24
CA ARG A 46 6.04 16.72 -0.07
C ARG A 46 6.97 16.88 -1.26
N VAL A 47 6.95 18.06 -1.88
CA VAL A 47 7.92 18.45 -2.91
C VAL A 47 8.48 19.82 -2.59
N GLU A 48 9.74 20.06 -2.98
CA GLU A 48 10.30 21.41 -2.92
C GLU A 48 9.50 22.32 -3.85
N CYS A 49 9.03 23.45 -3.32
CA CYS A 49 8.22 24.37 -4.08
C CYS A 49 9.10 25.16 -5.06
N ALA A 50 8.66 25.24 -6.31
CA ALA A 50 9.32 26.04 -7.35
C ALA A 50 9.42 27.54 -6.99
N CYS A 51 8.66 28.05 -6.01
CA CYS A 51 8.79 29.44 -5.57
C CYS A 51 10.19 29.74 -5.03
N LYS A 52 10.86 28.75 -4.43
CA LYS A 52 12.20 28.90 -3.86
C LYS A 52 13.26 29.05 -4.95
N SER A 53 13.15 28.31 -6.05
CA SER A 53 14.06 28.45 -7.20
C SER A 53 13.78 29.69 -8.04
N LEU A 54 12.52 30.15 -8.07
CA LEU A 54 12.08 31.33 -8.83
C LEU A 54 12.17 32.65 -8.04
N GLY A 55 12.53 32.61 -6.76
CA GLY A 55 12.60 33.80 -5.90
C GLY A 55 11.24 34.49 -5.68
N ILE A 56 10.14 33.73 -5.77
CA ILE A 56 8.79 34.27 -5.60
C ILE A 56 8.47 34.28 -4.11
N GLU A 57 8.34 35.48 -3.54
CA GLU A 57 7.86 35.69 -2.19
C GLU A 57 6.32 35.50 -2.13
N ASN A 58 5.80 34.95 -1.03
CA ASN A 58 4.36 34.74 -0.77
C ASN A 58 3.61 33.84 -1.78
N CYS A 59 4.10 32.63 -2.02
CA CYS A 59 3.36 31.62 -2.79
C CYS A 59 2.19 31.03 -1.96
N PRO A 60 0.92 31.15 -2.41
CA PRO A 60 -0.24 30.73 -1.62
C PRO A 60 -0.39 29.21 -1.47
N ALA A 61 0.25 28.44 -2.36
CA ALA A 61 0.22 26.97 -2.34
C ALA A 61 1.49 26.36 -1.70
N CYS A 62 2.25 27.17 -0.95
CA CYS A 62 3.51 26.81 -0.36
C CYS A 62 3.50 27.08 1.15
N GLN A 63 4.01 26.12 1.91
CA GLN A 63 4.28 26.26 3.33
C GLN A 63 5.78 26.15 3.52
N ASP A 64 6.44 27.26 3.87
CA ASP A 64 7.89 27.34 4.14
C ASP A 64 8.79 26.68 3.08
N GLY A 65 8.49 26.92 1.79
CA GLY A 65 9.25 26.36 0.68
C GLY A 65 8.87 24.92 0.30
N VAL A 66 7.90 24.31 0.98
CA VAL A 66 7.37 22.98 0.68
C VAL A 66 5.98 23.09 0.06
N ARG A 67 5.70 22.24 -0.92
CA ARG A 67 4.37 22.08 -1.52
C ARG A 67 3.87 20.66 -1.26
N PHE A 68 2.59 20.57 -0.91
CA PHE A 68 1.90 19.31 -0.63
C PHE A 68 1.01 18.95 -1.82
N ILE A 69 1.36 17.87 -2.52
CA ILE A 69 0.58 17.36 -3.65
C ILE A 69 -0.37 16.28 -3.14
N PRO A 70 -1.70 16.43 -3.29
CA PRO A 70 -2.65 15.44 -2.78
C PRO A 70 -2.58 14.13 -3.57
N ILE A 71 -2.65 13.03 -2.83
CA ILE A 71 -2.75 11.65 -3.34
C ILE A 71 -3.91 10.96 -2.62
N GLY A 72 -4.60 10.06 -3.33
CA GLY A 72 -5.64 9.23 -2.74
C GLY A 72 -5.02 8.14 -1.88
N LEU A 73 -5.61 7.87 -0.72
CA LEU A 73 -5.19 6.83 0.18
C LEU A 73 -6.40 5.97 0.57
N ILE A 74 -6.29 4.66 0.42
CA ILE A 74 -7.36 3.70 0.69
C ILE A 74 -6.91 2.84 1.86
N ASP A 75 -7.58 2.91 3.02
CA ASP A 75 -7.34 1.95 4.11
C ASP A 75 -8.09 0.66 3.81
N VAL A 76 -7.35 -0.40 3.48
CA VAL A 76 -7.95 -1.71 3.24
C VAL A 76 -8.10 -2.43 4.58
N ALA A 77 -9.18 -3.19 4.80
CA ALA A 77 -9.37 -3.97 6.03
C ALA A 77 -8.18 -4.91 6.32
N GLY A 78 -7.99 -5.38 7.56
CA GLY A 78 -6.86 -6.29 7.85
C GLY A 78 -6.94 -7.60 7.07
N LEU A 79 -5.85 -8.00 6.41
CA LEU A 79 -5.75 -9.26 5.67
C LEU A 79 -5.31 -10.40 6.60
N VAL A 80 -5.99 -11.54 6.52
CA VAL A 80 -5.59 -12.79 7.18
C VAL A 80 -5.22 -13.81 6.10
N GLU A 81 -4.34 -14.75 6.43
CA GLU A 81 -3.85 -15.77 5.50
C GLU A 81 -4.98 -16.58 4.84
N GLY A 82 -4.83 -16.89 3.55
CA GLY A 82 -5.79 -17.68 2.79
C GLY A 82 -7.02 -16.91 2.30
N ALA A 83 -6.97 -15.58 2.30
CA ALA A 83 -8.06 -14.73 1.81
C ALA A 83 -8.41 -14.99 0.33
N HIS A 84 -7.42 -15.37 -0.49
CA HIS A 84 -7.61 -15.73 -1.89
C HIS A 84 -8.53 -16.97 -2.10
N THR A 85 -8.70 -17.83 -1.09
CA THR A 85 -9.52 -19.05 -1.18
C THR A 85 -11.03 -18.81 -1.10
N GLY A 86 -11.47 -17.55 -0.93
CA GLY A 86 -12.89 -17.17 -0.91
C GLY A 86 -13.62 -17.49 0.39
N ARG A 87 -12.91 -17.87 1.46
CA ARG A 87 -13.52 -17.94 2.81
C ARG A 87 -13.60 -16.53 3.41
N GLY A 88 -14.79 -15.92 3.41
CA GLY A 88 -15.09 -14.70 4.17
C GLY A 88 -14.83 -13.35 3.47
N LEU A 89 -14.46 -12.33 4.24
CA LEU A 89 -14.28 -10.92 3.81
C LEU A 89 -13.17 -10.68 2.75
N GLY A 90 -12.42 -11.72 2.35
CA GLY A 90 -11.27 -11.63 1.45
C GLY A 90 -11.57 -11.04 0.07
N ASN A 91 -12.70 -11.37 -0.55
CA ASN A 91 -13.05 -10.78 -1.86
C ASN A 91 -13.30 -9.27 -1.76
N LYS A 92 -13.98 -8.80 -0.69
CA LYS A 92 -14.20 -7.36 -0.47
C LYS A 92 -12.89 -6.60 -0.23
N PHE A 93 -11.91 -7.24 0.42
CA PHE A 93 -10.57 -6.70 0.61
C PHE A 93 -9.84 -6.53 -0.73
N LEU A 94 -9.87 -7.56 -1.57
CA LEU A 94 -9.21 -7.57 -2.88
C LEU A 94 -9.88 -6.60 -3.85
N ASP A 95 -11.20 -6.40 -3.72
CA ASP A 95 -11.95 -5.37 -4.45
C ASP A 95 -11.50 -3.94 -4.11
N ASN A 96 -11.07 -3.67 -2.86
CA ASN A 96 -10.51 -2.35 -2.52
C ASN A 96 -9.09 -2.16 -3.07
N LEU A 97 -8.30 -3.23 -3.17
CA LEU A 97 -6.98 -3.20 -3.82
C LEU A 97 -7.06 -2.97 -5.34
N ARG A 98 -8.20 -3.34 -5.95
CA ARG A 98 -8.49 -3.14 -7.36
C ARG A 98 -8.29 -1.68 -7.80
N GLU A 99 -8.75 -0.74 -6.99
CA GLU A 99 -8.81 0.69 -7.30
C GLU A 99 -7.47 1.43 -7.08
N ALA A 100 -6.51 0.79 -6.42
CA ALA A 100 -5.24 1.39 -6.05
C ALA A 100 -4.18 1.20 -7.14
N ASP A 101 -3.48 2.26 -7.53
CA ASP A 101 -2.38 2.21 -8.49
C ASP A 101 -1.13 1.53 -7.91
N ALA A 102 -0.92 1.62 -6.59
CA ALA A 102 0.15 0.95 -5.87
C ALA A 102 -0.26 0.60 -4.44
N ILE A 103 0.48 -0.34 -3.83
CA ILE A 103 0.13 -0.93 -2.53
C ILE A 103 1.25 -0.67 -1.54
N ILE A 104 0.88 -0.07 -0.41
CA ILE A 104 1.73 0.13 0.76
C ILE A 104 1.47 -1.02 1.73
N HIS A 105 2.43 -1.93 1.82
CA HIS A 105 2.38 -3.06 2.73
C HIS A 105 2.94 -2.66 4.09
N ILE A 106 2.08 -2.51 5.10
CA ILE A 106 2.47 -2.23 6.48
C ILE A 106 2.77 -3.53 7.22
N LEU A 107 4.02 -3.67 7.64
CA LEU A 107 4.53 -4.74 8.51
C LEU A 107 4.74 -4.23 9.93
N ASP A 108 4.60 -5.13 10.91
CA ASP A 108 5.06 -4.87 12.27
C ASP A 108 6.55 -5.21 12.38
N ALA A 109 7.41 -4.18 12.32
CA ALA A 109 8.86 -4.37 12.45
C ALA A 109 9.29 -4.81 13.86
N SER A 110 8.42 -4.71 14.87
CA SER A 110 8.73 -5.09 16.24
C SER A 110 8.53 -6.57 16.54
N GLY A 111 7.94 -7.33 15.60
CA GLY A 111 7.63 -8.75 15.81
C GLY A 111 6.64 -8.98 16.95
N SER A 112 5.82 -7.98 17.26
CA SER A 112 4.82 -8.02 18.35
C SER A 112 3.45 -8.54 17.90
N THR A 113 3.34 -9.00 16.66
CA THR A 113 2.13 -9.60 16.09
C THR A 113 2.45 -10.94 15.45
N ASP A 114 1.61 -11.95 15.65
CA ASP A 114 1.73 -13.24 14.99
C ASP A 114 1.25 -13.21 13.52
N ALA A 115 1.21 -14.38 12.88
CA ALA A 115 0.79 -14.52 11.51
C ALA A 115 -0.68 -14.12 11.24
N GLU A 116 -1.55 -14.22 12.24
CA GLU A 116 -2.97 -13.86 12.17
C GLU A 116 -3.22 -12.39 12.57
N GLY A 117 -2.20 -11.71 13.10
CA GLY A 117 -2.28 -10.34 13.61
C GLY A 117 -2.67 -10.26 15.09
N ASN A 118 -2.60 -11.35 15.85
CA ASN A 118 -2.80 -11.30 17.30
C ASN A 118 -1.56 -10.75 18.00
N PRO A 119 -1.71 -9.95 19.06
CA PRO A 119 -0.57 -9.47 19.84
C PRO A 119 0.20 -10.61 20.50
N VAL A 120 1.52 -10.63 20.31
CA VAL A 120 2.47 -11.55 20.94
C VAL A 120 3.61 -10.77 21.61
N GLU A 121 4.44 -11.47 22.38
CA GLU A 121 5.62 -10.85 22.97
C GLU A 121 6.55 -10.29 21.88
N LYS A 122 7.18 -9.15 22.19
CA LYS A 122 8.09 -8.44 21.28
C LYS A 122 9.20 -9.37 20.77
N GLY A 123 9.40 -9.40 19.45
CA GLY A 123 10.41 -10.24 18.80
C GLY A 123 10.10 -11.74 18.75
N SER A 124 8.89 -12.16 19.15
CA SER A 124 8.48 -13.57 19.06
C SER A 124 8.16 -14.01 17.63
N HIS A 125 7.69 -13.09 16.79
CA HIS A 125 7.43 -13.34 15.38
C HIS A 125 8.51 -12.70 14.49
N ASN A 126 8.85 -13.36 13.37
CA ASN A 126 9.83 -12.83 12.41
C ASN A 126 9.11 -12.09 11.26
N PRO A 127 9.19 -10.75 11.21
CA PRO A 127 8.48 -9.96 10.19
C PRO A 127 8.96 -10.23 8.76
N LYS A 128 10.13 -10.87 8.57
CA LYS A 128 10.61 -11.27 7.24
C LYS A 128 9.67 -12.24 6.55
N GLN A 129 8.98 -13.10 7.31
CA GLN A 129 8.02 -14.05 6.77
C GLN A 129 6.81 -13.33 6.17
N ASP A 130 6.51 -12.13 6.66
CA ASP A 130 5.35 -11.37 6.24
C ASP A 130 5.61 -10.49 5.01
N ILE A 131 6.86 -10.24 4.62
CA ILE A 131 7.21 -9.33 3.50
C ILE A 131 6.46 -9.71 2.22
N GLY A 132 6.53 -10.98 1.83
CA GLY A 132 5.92 -11.50 0.59
C GLY A 132 4.46 -11.94 0.74
N PHE A 133 3.86 -11.76 1.92
CA PHE A 133 2.52 -12.28 2.21
C PHE A 133 1.47 -11.72 1.24
N ILE A 134 1.35 -10.38 1.17
CA ILE A 134 0.34 -9.73 0.31
C ILE A 134 0.59 -10.04 -1.17
N GLU A 135 1.86 -10.03 -1.58
CA GLU A 135 2.22 -10.33 -2.96
C GLU A 135 1.82 -11.76 -3.34
N SER A 136 2.05 -12.72 -2.46
CA SER A 136 1.66 -14.12 -2.66
C SER A 136 0.14 -14.31 -2.70
N GLU A 137 -0.60 -13.60 -1.85
CA GLU A 137 -2.07 -13.64 -1.81
C GLU A 137 -2.67 -13.04 -3.09
N MET A 138 -2.14 -11.90 -3.56
CA MET A 138 -2.58 -11.28 -4.82
C MET A 138 -2.24 -12.13 -6.03
N LYS A 139 -1.05 -12.74 -6.05
CA LYS A 139 -0.63 -13.70 -7.09
C LYS A 139 -1.62 -14.87 -7.19
N MET A 140 -1.94 -15.49 -6.06
CA MET A 140 -2.88 -16.62 -6.03
C MET A 140 -4.32 -16.21 -6.36
N TRP A 141 -4.72 -14.99 -5.99
CA TRP A 141 -6.02 -14.47 -6.38
C TRP A 141 -6.15 -14.26 -7.89
N VAL A 142 -5.15 -13.61 -8.52
CA VAL A 142 -5.11 -13.40 -9.97
C VAL A 142 -5.08 -14.74 -10.71
N TYR A 143 -4.29 -15.69 -10.22
CA TYR A 143 -4.32 -17.06 -10.72
C TYR A 143 -5.73 -17.66 -10.67
N GLY A 144 -6.40 -17.59 -9.51
CA GLY A 144 -7.76 -18.11 -9.36
C GLY A 144 -8.80 -17.41 -10.24
N LEU A 145 -8.62 -16.13 -10.59
CA LEU A 145 -9.49 -15.40 -11.53
C LEU A 145 -9.30 -15.90 -12.97
N ILE A 146 -8.05 -16.14 -13.38
CA ILE A 146 -7.72 -16.67 -14.70
C ILE A 146 -8.18 -18.12 -14.82
N GLU A 147 -7.86 -18.96 -13.84
CA GLU A 147 -8.17 -20.39 -13.82
C GLU A 147 -9.68 -20.64 -13.94
N LYS A 148 -10.50 -19.94 -13.14
CA LYS A 148 -11.97 -20.06 -13.17
C LYS A 148 -12.56 -19.74 -14.54
N ASN A 149 -11.95 -18.80 -15.27
CA ASN A 149 -12.44 -18.32 -16.57
C ASN A 149 -11.60 -18.81 -17.75
N TRP A 150 -10.71 -19.77 -17.53
CA TRP A 150 -9.73 -20.22 -18.53
C TRP A 150 -10.37 -20.73 -19.82
N ASN A 151 -11.42 -21.55 -19.70
CA ASN A 151 -12.17 -22.05 -20.84
C ASN A 151 -12.80 -20.93 -21.69
N LYS A 152 -13.19 -19.82 -21.06
CA LYS A 152 -13.77 -18.66 -21.75
C LYS A 152 -12.67 -17.84 -22.44
N ILE A 153 -11.54 -17.66 -21.78
CA ILE A 153 -10.34 -16.99 -22.33
C ILE A 153 -9.87 -17.72 -23.60
N GLN A 154 -9.74 -19.05 -23.54
CA GLN A 154 -9.33 -19.88 -24.68
C GLN A 154 -10.31 -19.80 -25.85
N ARG A 155 -11.63 -19.76 -25.60
CA ARG A 155 -12.63 -19.63 -26.69
C ARG A 155 -12.62 -18.23 -27.32
N SER A 156 -12.44 -17.19 -26.52
CA SER A 156 -12.48 -15.80 -26.99
C SER A 156 -11.28 -15.49 -27.89
N SER A 157 -10.10 -16.05 -27.58
CA SER A 157 -8.88 -15.94 -28.41
C SER A 157 -8.91 -16.67 -29.76
N GLN A 158 -9.98 -17.40 -30.09
CA GLN A 158 -10.17 -18.01 -31.41
C GLN A 158 -10.83 -17.06 -32.42
N GLN A 159 -11.28 -15.88 -31.97
CA GLN A 159 -11.85 -14.87 -32.84
C GLN A 159 -10.77 -14.18 -33.69
N LYS A 160 -11.12 -13.75 -34.91
CA LYS A 160 -10.20 -12.99 -35.76
C LYS A 160 -9.81 -11.67 -35.07
N ASN A 161 -8.51 -11.40 -35.02
CA ASN A 161 -7.90 -10.19 -34.42
C ASN A 161 -8.05 -10.06 -32.90
N TYR A 162 -8.23 -11.16 -32.17
CA TYR A 162 -8.28 -11.15 -30.71
C TYR A 162 -7.27 -12.16 -30.15
N SER A 163 -6.26 -11.67 -29.43
CA SER A 163 -5.17 -12.49 -28.90
C SER A 163 -5.57 -13.15 -27.57
N ILE A 164 -4.74 -14.08 -27.06
CA ILE A 164 -4.99 -14.67 -25.74
C ILE A 164 -4.63 -13.67 -24.63
N GLU A 165 -3.70 -12.77 -24.92
CA GLU A 165 -3.28 -11.65 -24.10
C GLU A 165 -4.41 -10.64 -23.91
N ASP A 166 -5.14 -10.31 -24.99
CA ASP A 166 -6.36 -9.48 -24.92
C ASP A 166 -7.43 -10.13 -24.03
N ALA A 167 -7.64 -11.44 -24.19
CA ALA A 167 -8.62 -12.19 -23.41
C ALA A 167 -8.29 -12.20 -21.90
N VAL A 168 -7.00 -12.31 -21.56
CA VAL A 168 -6.51 -12.23 -20.18
C VAL A 168 -6.67 -10.81 -19.64
N ALA A 169 -6.29 -9.79 -20.42
CA ALA A 169 -6.46 -8.40 -20.03
C ALA A 169 -7.93 -8.03 -19.78
N ASP A 170 -8.86 -8.46 -20.64
CA ASP A 170 -10.30 -8.22 -20.44
C ASP A 170 -10.84 -8.91 -19.19
N GLN A 171 -10.35 -10.13 -18.90
CA GLN A 171 -10.72 -10.84 -17.69
C GLN A 171 -10.20 -10.14 -16.41
N LEU A 172 -9.07 -9.45 -16.51
CA LEU A 172 -8.41 -8.74 -15.43
C LEU A 172 -8.60 -7.22 -15.48
N ALA A 173 -9.43 -6.72 -16.41
CA ALA A 173 -9.67 -5.29 -16.60
C ALA A 173 -10.19 -4.62 -15.33
N GLY A 174 -10.85 -5.41 -14.47
CA GLY A 174 -11.21 -4.98 -13.13
C GLY A 174 -10.01 -4.42 -12.36
N LEU A 175 -8.89 -5.16 -12.34
CA LEU A 175 -7.66 -4.82 -11.62
C LEU A 175 -6.84 -3.69 -12.26
N GLN A 176 -7.39 -3.01 -13.26
CA GLN A 176 -6.66 -2.04 -14.09
C GLN A 176 -5.43 -2.66 -14.79
N ILE A 177 -5.47 -3.98 -15.03
CA ILE A 177 -4.44 -4.68 -15.79
C ILE A 177 -4.73 -4.44 -17.27
N THR A 178 -3.72 -3.93 -17.98
CA THR A 178 -3.79 -3.63 -19.42
C THR A 178 -3.14 -4.74 -20.23
N VAL A 179 -3.43 -4.79 -21.54
CA VAL A 179 -2.76 -5.71 -22.47
C VAL A 179 -1.24 -5.53 -22.43
N ASN A 180 -0.75 -4.29 -22.32
CA ASN A 180 0.69 -4.01 -22.19
C ASN A 180 1.31 -4.66 -20.96
N HIS A 181 0.60 -4.71 -19.82
CA HIS A 181 1.09 -5.42 -18.62
C HIS A 181 1.18 -6.93 -18.88
N VAL A 182 0.18 -7.50 -19.58
CA VAL A 182 0.15 -8.91 -19.95
C VAL A 182 1.28 -9.25 -20.91
N GLU A 183 1.47 -8.47 -21.97
CA GLU A 183 2.56 -8.66 -22.94
C GLU A 183 3.94 -8.59 -22.30
N GLU A 184 4.17 -7.61 -21.41
CA GLU A 184 5.45 -7.49 -20.71
C GLU A 184 5.67 -8.67 -19.75
N ALA A 185 4.64 -9.10 -19.02
CA ALA A 185 4.73 -10.28 -18.16
C ALA A 185 4.99 -11.56 -18.98
N VAL A 186 4.38 -11.71 -20.16
CA VAL A 186 4.68 -12.81 -21.09
C VAL A 186 6.13 -12.74 -21.57
N ARG A 187 6.63 -11.54 -21.91
CA ARG A 187 8.01 -11.35 -22.36
C ARG A 187 9.03 -11.68 -21.29
N ILE A 188 8.79 -11.29 -20.03
CA ILE A 188 9.69 -11.53 -18.91
C ILE A 188 9.71 -13.02 -18.54
N THR A 189 8.55 -13.68 -18.52
CA THR A 189 8.45 -15.09 -18.14
C THR A 189 8.75 -16.06 -19.27
N GLY A 190 8.64 -15.63 -20.53
CA GLY A 190 8.77 -16.49 -21.71
C GLY A 190 7.62 -17.52 -21.84
N ILE A 191 6.52 -17.32 -21.10
CA ILE A 191 5.41 -18.26 -21.06
C ILE A 191 4.67 -18.32 -22.41
N ASN A 192 4.20 -19.51 -22.78
CA ASN A 192 3.23 -19.66 -23.84
C ASN A 192 1.84 -19.92 -23.24
N LEU A 193 1.01 -18.88 -23.17
CA LEU A 193 -0.34 -18.95 -22.56
C LEU A 193 -1.27 -19.99 -23.20
N LYS A 194 -0.95 -20.51 -24.41
CA LYS A 194 -1.76 -21.56 -25.05
C LYS A 194 -1.44 -22.96 -24.55
N THR A 195 -0.22 -23.18 -24.06
CA THR A 195 0.32 -24.50 -23.70
C THR A 195 0.89 -24.55 -22.29
N CYS A 196 0.72 -23.49 -21.50
CA CYS A 196 1.32 -23.39 -20.19
C CYS A 196 0.76 -24.42 -19.21
N ASN A 197 1.62 -24.85 -18.29
CA ASN A 197 1.19 -25.63 -17.13
C ASN A 197 0.75 -24.70 -15.98
N GLU A 198 0.27 -25.30 -14.88
CA GLU A 198 -0.20 -24.57 -13.70
C GLU A 198 0.93 -23.74 -13.04
N GLU A 199 2.11 -24.31 -12.84
CA GLU A 199 3.24 -23.63 -12.20
C GLU A 199 3.73 -22.41 -13.00
N GLU A 200 3.81 -22.55 -14.33
CA GLU A 200 4.14 -21.47 -15.27
C GLU A 200 3.09 -20.36 -15.19
N LEU A 201 1.81 -20.71 -15.17
CA LEU A 201 0.72 -19.75 -15.07
C LEU A 201 0.75 -19.00 -13.74
N ILE A 202 1.02 -19.70 -12.63
CA ILE A 202 1.21 -19.09 -11.31
C ILE A 202 2.39 -18.12 -11.34
N ASN A 203 3.52 -18.50 -11.94
CA ASN A 203 4.68 -17.62 -12.07
C ASN A 203 4.37 -16.36 -12.90
N PHE A 204 3.69 -16.53 -14.04
CA PHE A 204 3.18 -15.43 -14.86
C PHE A 204 2.30 -14.47 -14.06
N CYS A 205 1.37 -14.98 -13.25
CA CYS A 205 0.52 -14.14 -12.39
C CYS A 205 1.34 -13.33 -11.39
N GLY A 206 2.44 -13.88 -10.87
CA GLY A 206 3.33 -13.16 -9.95
C GLY A 206 3.97 -11.95 -10.61
N VAL A 207 4.60 -12.16 -11.78
CA VAL A 207 5.22 -11.09 -12.56
C VAL A 207 4.17 -10.06 -13.00
N LEU A 208 3.00 -10.52 -13.45
CA LEU A 208 1.90 -9.63 -13.84
C LEU A 208 1.47 -8.71 -12.69
N VAL A 209 1.32 -9.26 -11.48
CA VAL A 209 0.93 -8.51 -10.30
C VAL A 209 2.01 -7.49 -9.90
N GLN A 210 3.29 -7.89 -9.89
CA GLN A 210 4.41 -6.97 -9.58
C GLN A 210 4.47 -5.77 -10.54
N HIS A 211 4.23 -6.00 -11.83
CA HIS A 211 4.25 -4.93 -12.84
C HIS A 211 2.99 -4.08 -12.84
N ALA A 212 1.83 -4.69 -12.65
CA ALA A 212 0.56 -3.98 -12.68
C ALA A 212 0.30 -3.19 -11.39
N LYS A 213 0.77 -3.68 -10.25
CA LYS A 213 0.53 -3.10 -8.92
C LYS A 213 1.83 -3.13 -8.12
N PRO A 214 2.66 -2.07 -8.17
CA PRO A 214 3.89 -1.99 -7.40
C PRO A 214 3.61 -2.05 -5.89
N PHE A 215 4.44 -2.80 -5.17
CA PHE A 215 4.40 -2.92 -3.71
C PHE A 215 5.52 -2.13 -3.07
N ILE A 216 5.21 -1.43 -1.98
CA ILE A 216 6.20 -0.79 -1.11
C ILE A 216 6.01 -1.34 0.28
N VAL A 217 7.07 -1.95 0.83
CA VAL A 217 7.03 -2.55 2.16
C VAL A 217 7.50 -1.53 3.20
N ILE A 218 6.67 -1.32 4.21
CA ILE A 218 6.91 -0.39 5.31
C ILE A 218 6.91 -1.15 6.63
N GLY A 219 8.05 -1.17 7.31
CA GLY A 219 8.20 -1.66 8.67
C GLY A 219 7.78 -0.59 9.68
N ASN A 220 6.56 -0.68 10.20
CA ASN A 220 6.03 0.20 11.23
C ASN A 220 6.42 -0.28 12.64
N LYS A 221 6.26 0.59 13.65
CA LYS A 221 6.71 0.36 15.05
C LYS A 221 8.23 0.16 15.16
N ALA A 222 8.99 0.82 14.30
CA ALA A 222 10.46 0.74 14.32
C ALA A 222 11.07 1.21 15.65
N ASP A 223 10.41 2.14 16.33
CA ASP A 223 10.73 2.62 17.68
C ASP A 223 10.58 1.54 18.76
N PHE A 224 9.63 0.63 18.58
CA PHE A 224 9.37 -0.46 19.51
C PHE A 224 10.13 -1.75 19.17
N ALA A 225 10.82 -1.82 18.03
CA ALA A 225 11.50 -3.03 17.58
C ALA A 225 12.76 -3.36 18.41
N PRO A 226 13.12 -4.66 18.59
CA PRO A 226 14.44 -5.03 19.07
C PRO A 226 15.53 -4.56 18.08
N ALA A 227 16.66 -4.08 18.60
CA ALA A 227 17.74 -3.58 17.75
C ALA A 227 18.27 -4.64 16.77
N GLU A 228 18.43 -5.89 17.24
CA GLU A 228 18.88 -7.02 16.42
C GLU A 228 17.92 -7.31 15.26
N LEU A 229 16.61 -7.29 15.53
CA LEU A 229 15.58 -7.50 14.51
C LEU A 229 15.56 -6.38 13.48
N LEU A 230 15.73 -5.13 13.92
CA LEU A 230 15.78 -3.97 13.04
C LEU A 230 17.02 -4.01 12.13
N GLU A 231 18.19 -4.39 12.66
CA GLU A 231 19.43 -4.61 11.89
C GLU A 231 19.25 -5.66 10.80
N GLU A 232 18.52 -6.72 11.12
CA GLU A 232 18.19 -7.77 10.17
C GLU A 232 17.23 -7.31 9.07
N LEU A 233 16.20 -6.55 9.42
CA LEU A 233 15.21 -6.04 8.46
C LEU A 233 15.79 -4.95 7.56
N LYS A 234 16.80 -4.20 8.01
CA LYS A 234 17.53 -3.21 7.19
C LYS A 234 18.27 -3.82 6.00
N LYS A 235 18.49 -5.14 5.99
CA LYS A 235 19.11 -5.86 4.87
C LYS A 235 18.12 -6.14 3.74
N GLU A 236 16.82 -6.03 4.02
CA GLU A 236 15.74 -6.18 3.05
C GLU A 236 15.33 -4.79 2.50
N ASP A 237 14.60 -4.75 1.39
CA ASP A 237 14.06 -3.48 0.85
C ASP A 237 12.80 -3.03 1.61
N ILE A 238 12.99 -2.66 2.88
CA ILE A 238 11.93 -2.18 3.77
C ILE A 238 12.24 -0.74 4.17
N LYS A 239 11.21 0.13 4.12
CA LYS A 239 11.29 1.46 4.70
C LYS A 239 10.73 1.45 6.12
N PHE A 240 11.42 2.05 7.07
CA PHE A 240 10.99 2.05 8.47
C PHE A 240 10.20 3.31 8.80
N THR A 241 9.15 3.14 9.59
CA THR A 241 8.30 4.25 10.05
C THR A 241 7.86 4.07 11.49
N CYS A 242 7.50 5.18 12.12
CA CYS A 242 6.91 5.24 13.45
C CYS A 242 5.59 6.00 13.35
N ALA A 243 4.53 5.34 12.88
CA ALA A 243 3.24 6.00 12.61
C ALA A 243 2.65 6.68 13.85
N ALA A 244 2.79 6.07 15.03
CA ALA A 244 2.30 6.65 16.29
C ALA A 244 3.07 7.93 16.67
N GLY A 245 4.38 7.95 16.43
CA GLY A 245 5.22 9.13 16.66
C GLY A 245 4.85 10.29 15.74
N GLU A 246 4.71 10.03 14.44
CA GLU A 246 4.27 11.03 13.46
C GLU A 246 2.90 11.61 13.83
N LEU A 247 1.95 10.75 14.18
CA LEU A 247 0.61 11.18 14.60
C LEU A 247 0.65 12.06 15.86
N ALA A 248 1.55 11.76 16.82
CA ALA A 248 1.73 12.55 18.02
C ALA A 248 2.33 13.94 17.71
N LEU A 249 3.37 14.00 16.86
CA LEU A 249 3.98 15.25 16.42
C LEU A 249 2.97 16.14 15.70
N LYS A 250 2.18 15.58 14.78
CA LYS A 250 1.13 16.34 14.07
C LYS A 250 0.09 16.91 15.02
N LYS A 251 -0.43 16.12 15.97
CA LYS A 251 -1.38 16.60 16.97
C LYS A 251 -0.79 17.69 17.88
N ALA A 252 0.49 17.56 18.24
CA ALA A 252 1.19 18.58 19.02
C ALA A 252 1.36 19.90 18.23
N ALA A 253 1.64 19.81 16.93
CA ALA A 253 1.74 20.95 16.03
C ALA A 253 0.38 21.65 15.85
N GLU A 254 -0.70 20.88 15.61
CA GLU A 254 -2.08 21.40 15.54
C GLU A 254 -2.50 22.11 16.84
N SER A 255 -2.04 21.60 17.99
CA SER A 255 -2.29 22.20 19.30
C SER A 255 -1.39 23.42 19.60
N GLY A 256 -0.51 23.80 18.66
CA GLY A 256 0.43 24.92 18.80
C GLY A 256 1.57 24.69 19.80
N LEU A 257 1.77 23.47 20.29
CA LEU A 257 2.79 23.13 21.28
C LEU A 257 4.20 23.11 20.67
N ILE A 258 4.28 22.67 19.41
CA ILE A 258 5.52 22.59 18.63
C ILE A 258 5.32 23.27 17.28
N ASN A 259 6.40 23.80 16.70
CA ASN A 259 6.45 24.13 15.29
C ASN A 259 7.11 22.97 14.54
N TYR A 260 6.31 22.29 13.74
CA TYR A 260 6.65 21.07 13.02
C TYR A 260 5.84 20.99 11.73
N ILE A 261 6.52 20.72 10.61
CA ILE A 261 5.86 20.42 9.34
C ILE A 261 5.90 18.90 9.14
N ALA A 262 4.73 18.28 8.92
CA ALA A 262 4.57 16.82 8.85
C ALA A 262 5.59 16.14 7.92
N GLY A 263 6.48 15.29 8.44
CA GLY A 263 7.60 14.68 7.71
C GLY A 263 8.94 15.42 7.83
N ASP A 264 9.06 16.46 8.64
CA ASP A 264 10.36 17.07 8.97
C ASP A 264 11.20 16.12 9.84
N GLY A 265 12.53 16.22 9.71
CA GLY A 265 13.46 15.45 10.53
C GLY A 265 13.65 15.98 11.95
N ASP A 266 13.16 17.18 12.24
CA ASP A 266 13.28 17.83 13.55
C ASP A 266 12.05 18.73 13.81
N PHE A 267 11.85 19.14 15.06
CA PHE A 267 10.78 20.06 15.47
C PHE A 267 11.27 21.03 16.54
N THR A 268 10.61 22.18 16.65
CA THR A 268 10.92 23.17 17.69
C THR A 268 9.77 23.29 18.68
N ILE A 269 10.09 23.40 19.97
CA ILE A 269 9.09 23.50 21.04
C ILE A 269 8.80 24.97 21.29
N ASN A 270 7.53 25.38 21.13
CA ASN A 270 7.13 26.78 21.29
C ASN A 270 6.90 27.15 22.77
N ALA A 271 6.42 26.21 23.57
CA ALA A 271 6.06 26.43 24.97
C ALA A 271 6.56 25.27 25.87
N PRO A 272 7.84 25.27 26.27
CA PRO A 272 8.41 24.20 27.10
C PRO A 272 7.71 24.06 28.46
N GLU A 273 7.06 25.11 28.96
CA GLU A 273 6.34 25.14 30.23
C GLU A 273 5.01 24.36 30.23
N LYS A 274 4.45 24.07 29.04
CA LYS A 274 3.19 23.31 28.89
C LYS A 274 3.41 21.82 28.65
N LEU A 275 4.66 21.38 28.49
CA LEU A 275 5.00 19.98 28.32
C LEU A 275 5.27 19.38 29.71
N THR A 276 4.40 18.47 30.14
CA THR A 276 4.68 17.65 31.33
C THR A 276 5.89 16.77 31.05
N ALA A 277 6.89 16.81 31.93
CA ALA A 277 8.05 15.91 31.86
C ALA A 277 7.60 14.43 31.92
N PRO A 278 8.33 13.51 31.28
CA PRO A 278 8.01 12.07 31.29
C PRO A 278 8.06 11.44 32.68
#